data_AF-H0E4A8-F1
#
_entry.id   AF-H0E4A8-F1
#
_cell.length_a   1.000
_cell.length_b   1.000
_cell.length_c   1.000
_cell.angle_alpha   90.00
_cell.angle_beta   90.00
_cell.angle_gamma   90.00
#
_symmetry.space_group_name_H-M   'P 1'
#
loop_
_entity.id
_entity.type
_entity.pdbx_description
1 polymer ?
#
loop_
_entity_poly.entity_id
_entity_poly.type
_entity_poly.pdbx_seq_one_letter_code
_entity_poly.pdbx_strand_id
1 'polypeptide(L)'
;MIIGSRDAGRAAEAAERAKGLVPDGDLRGLENAEATTAAEKVVVIAVPFASQASTLKGLSDVLREDQIVLDATVPLGPAIGGKPTTLVGVWQGSAAQQAQSLVPAGVKVVSGLHTLSADLLTDLDHDLAQDTLICGDRKADKAVVIELLSVIDGLRCVDAGRLEQSRIVEGLTPLLIGINIRNKAHAGIHITGLA
;
A
#
# COMPACT_ATOMS: atom_id res chain seq x y z
N MET A 1 1.51 -14.99 -5.06
CA MET A 1 1.20 -13.55 -5.20
C MET A 1 1.06 -13.20 -6.69
N ILE A 2 0.12 -12.31 -7.03
CA ILE A 2 -0.12 -11.89 -8.41
C ILE A 2 0.21 -10.40 -8.52
N ILE A 3 1.04 -10.03 -9.50
CA ILE A 3 1.42 -8.65 -9.77
C ILE A 3 0.58 -8.15 -10.95
N GLY A 4 -0.19 -7.09 -10.72
CA GLY A 4 -1.01 -6.43 -11.74
C GLY A 4 -0.25 -5.31 -12.47
N SER A 5 -0.52 -5.16 -13.77
CA SER A 5 -0.16 -3.97 -14.54
C SER A 5 -1.25 -3.62 -15.55
N ARG A 6 -1.22 -2.40 -16.09
CA ARG A 6 -2.03 -2.04 -17.28
C ARG A 6 -1.50 -2.69 -18.56
N ASP A 7 -0.32 -3.29 -18.49
CA ASP A 7 0.38 -3.95 -19.58
C ASP A 7 0.87 -5.30 -19.08
N ALA A 8 0.35 -6.38 -19.68
CA ALA A 8 0.65 -7.75 -19.28
C ALA A 8 2.15 -8.09 -19.35
N GLY A 9 2.87 -7.54 -20.34
CA GLY A 9 4.31 -7.73 -20.48
C GLY A 9 5.09 -7.17 -19.29
N ARG A 10 4.79 -5.94 -18.89
CA ARG A 10 5.40 -5.32 -17.69
C ARG A 10 5.06 -6.05 -16.39
N ALA A 11 3.85 -6.61 -16.29
CA ALA A 11 3.51 -7.45 -15.14
C ALA A 11 4.34 -8.74 -15.11
N ALA A 12 4.47 -9.42 -16.25
CA ALA A 12 5.28 -10.62 -16.38
C ALA A 12 6.75 -10.35 -16.03
N GLU A 13 7.33 -9.27 -16.56
CA GLU A 13 8.70 -8.86 -16.21
C GLU A 13 8.87 -8.57 -14.71
N ALA A 14 7.89 -7.92 -14.08
CA ALA A 14 7.93 -7.66 -12.65
C ALA A 14 7.87 -8.97 -11.83
N ALA A 15 7.04 -9.92 -12.25
CA ALA A 15 6.96 -11.23 -11.62
C ALA A 15 8.27 -12.02 -11.78
N GLU A 16 8.90 -11.98 -12.96
CA GLU A 16 10.20 -12.64 -13.18
C GLU A 16 11.32 -11.99 -12.34
N ARG A 17 11.35 -10.66 -12.22
CA ARG A 17 12.29 -9.99 -11.30
C ARG A 17 12.08 -10.44 -9.85
N ALA A 18 10.83 -10.53 -9.40
CA ALA A 18 10.50 -10.98 -8.06
C ALA A 18 10.88 -12.46 -7.84
N LYS A 19 10.68 -13.34 -8.83
CA LYS A 19 11.16 -14.74 -8.78
C LYS A 19 12.68 -14.84 -8.69
N GLY A 20 13.41 -13.91 -9.30
CA GLY A 20 14.86 -13.85 -9.16
C GLY A 20 15.32 -13.63 -7.72
N LEU A 21 14.49 -12.96 -6.90
CA LEU A 21 14.75 -12.75 -5.47
C LEU A 21 14.16 -13.87 -4.60
N VAL A 22 13.01 -14.42 -5.00
CA VAL A 22 12.29 -15.47 -4.26
C VAL A 22 11.93 -16.63 -5.19
N PRO A 23 12.90 -17.53 -5.51
CA PRO A 23 12.70 -18.58 -6.51
C PRO A 23 11.58 -19.57 -6.18
N ASP A 24 11.35 -19.82 -4.90
CA ASP A 24 10.32 -20.74 -4.41
C ASP A 24 8.92 -20.09 -4.31
N GLY A 25 8.81 -18.78 -4.62
CA GLY A 25 7.55 -18.05 -4.57
C GLY A 25 6.65 -18.33 -5.78
N ASP A 26 5.37 -18.65 -5.57
CA ASP A 26 4.37 -18.68 -6.66
C ASP A 26 4.00 -17.24 -7.06
N LEU A 27 4.74 -16.72 -8.03
CA LEU A 27 4.63 -15.35 -8.54
C LEU A 27 4.17 -15.34 -9.99
N ARG A 28 3.14 -14.53 -10.29
CA ARG A 28 2.57 -14.40 -11.63
C ARG A 28 2.32 -12.94 -11.95
N GLY A 29 2.55 -12.55 -13.20
CA GLY A 29 2.22 -11.23 -13.71
C GLY A 29 1.01 -11.29 -14.62
N LEU A 30 -0.02 -10.48 -14.34
CA LEU A 30 -1.25 -10.41 -15.13
C LEU A 30 -1.67 -8.95 -15.36
N GLU A 31 -2.65 -8.73 -16.23
CA GLU A 31 -3.31 -7.43 -16.28
C GLU A 31 -4.04 -7.13 -14.97
N ASN A 32 -4.18 -5.85 -14.61
CA ASN A 32 -4.78 -5.42 -13.34
C ASN A 32 -6.15 -6.05 -13.08
N ALA A 33 -7.02 -6.12 -14.08
CA ALA A 33 -8.37 -6.67 -13.94
C ALA A 33 -8.34 -8.19 -13.70
N GLU A 34 -7.48 -8.91 -14.41
CA GLU A 34 -7.30 -10.36 -14.25
C GLU A 34 -6.68 -10.69 -12.88
N ALA A 35 -5.64 -9.94 -12.48
CA ALA A 35 -5.02 -10.07 -11.17
C ALA A 35 -6.03 -9.83 -10.03
N THR A 36 -6.88 -8.82 -10.17
CA THR A 36 -7.94 -8.49 -9.20
C THR A 36 -9.01 -9.58 -9.13
N THR A 37 -9.40 -10.13 -10.28
CA THR A 37 -10.36 -11.24 -10.36
C THR A 37 -9.84 -12.51 -9.68
N ALA A 38 -8.54 -12.79 -9.89
CA ALA A 38 -7.86 -13.94 -9.31
C ALA A 38 -7.53 -13.75 -7.80
N ALA A 39 -7.51 -12.52 -7.30
CA ALA A 39 -7.25 -12.25 -5.89
C ALA A 39 -8.41 -12.76 -5.01
N GLU A 40 -8.12 -13.63 -4.05
CA GLU A 40 -9.16 -14.22 -3.20
C GLU A 40 -9.75 -13.19 -2.22
N LYS A 41 -8.89 -12.49 -1.48
CA LYS A 41 -9.33 -11.64 -0.35
C LYS A 41 -8.79 -10.22 -0.36
N VAL A 42 -7.51 -10.03 -0.64
CA VAL A 42 -6.84 -8.72 -0.53
C VAL A 42 -6.29 -8.29 -1.88
N VAL A 43 -6.56 -7.03 -2.25
CA VAL A 43 -6.02 -6.36 -3.44
C VAL A 43 -5.23 -5.15 -2.97
N VAL A 44 -3.91 -5.17 -3.19
CA VAL A 44 -3.03 -4.07 -2.77
C VAL A 44 -2.93 -3.03 -3.88
N ILE A 45 -3.23 -1.77 -3.56
CA ILE A 45 -3.12 -0.65 -4.50
C ILE A 45 -1.80 0.07 -4.24
N ALA A 46 -0.81 -0.28 -5.05
CA ALA A 46 0.56 0.25 -4.99
C ALA A 46 0.89 1.07 -6.25
N VAL A 47 0.02 2.03 -6.60
CA VAL A 47 0.19 2.90 -7.78
C VAL A 47 0.49 4.35 -7.37
N PRO A 48 1.11 5.16 -8.24
CA PRO A 48 1.23 6.59 -7.96
C PRO A 48 -0.14 7.24 -7.74
N PHE A 49 -0.21 8.21 -6.82
CA PHE A 49 -1.47 8.89 -6.49
C PHE A 49 -2.21 9.44 -7.74
N ALA A 50 -1.47 9.99 -8.71
CA ALA A 50 -2.03 10.48 -9.97
C ALA A 50 -2.79 9.41 -10.79
N SER A 51 -2.52 8.12 -10.58
CA SER A 51 -3.16 7.00 -11.26
C SER A 51 -4.13 6.21 -10.38
N GLN A 52 -4.22 6.52 -9.08
CA GLN A 52 -5.02 5.75 -8.13
C GLN A 52 -6.50 5.76 -8.51
N ALA A 53 -7.07 6.94 -8.76
CA ALA A 53 -8.49 7.07 -9.06
C ALA A 53 -8.89 6.37 -10.36
N SER A 54 -8.09 6.49 -11.42
CA SER A 54 -8.36 5.80 -12.69
C SER A 54 -8.16 4.29 -12.59
N THR A 55 -7.19 3.84 -11.80
CA THR A 55 -6.97 2.41 -11.53
C THR A 55 -8.17 1.82 -10.81
N LEU A 56 -8.63 2.42 -9.70
CA LEU A 56 -9.78 1.92 -8.95
C LEU A 56 -11.06 1.92 -9.77
N LYS A 57 -11.30 2.96 -10.59
CA LYS A 57 -12.43 2.99 -11.52
C LYS A 57 -12.35 1.87 -12.57
N GLY A 58 -11.16 1.57 -13.09
CA GLY A 58 -10.98 0.47 -14.03
C GLY A 58 -11.15 -0.92 -13.40
N LEU A 59 -11.12 -1.01 -12.07
CA LEU A 59 -11.28 -2.25 -11.31
C LEU A 59 -12.69 -2.40 -10.71
N SER A 60 -13.58 -1.41 -10.86
CA SER A 60 -14.89 -1.42 -10.19
C SER A 60 -15.72 -2.65 -10.51
N ASP A 61 -15.64 -3.15 -11.73
CA ASP A 61 -16.49 -4.24 -12.20
C ASP A 61 -15.98 -5.62 -11.78
N VAL A 62 -14.72 -5.71 -11.36
CA VAL A 62 -14.06 -6.97 -10.96
C VAL A 62 -13.79 -7.07 -9.46
N LEU A 63 -13.85 -5.95 -8.74
CA LEU A 63 -13.81 -5.94 -7.28
C LEU A 63 -15.11 -6.52 -6.71
N ARG A 64 -14.98 -7.53 -5.87
CA ARG A 64 -16.09 -8.28 -5.29
C ARG A 64 -16.42 -7.81 -3.88
N GLU A 65 -17.66 -8.01 -3.47
CA GLU A 65 -18.09 -7.80 -2.09
C GLU A 65 -17.17 -8.54 -1.11
N ASP A 66 -16.89 -7.89 0.03
CA ASP A 66 -16.01 -8.37 1.09
C ASP A 66 -14.53 -8.59 0.72
N GLN A 67 -14.10 -8.25 -0.51
CA GLN A 67 -12.66 -8.04 -0.76
C GLN A 67 -12.19 -6.79 -0.01
N ILE A 68 -10.92 -6.83 0.39
CA ILE A 68 -10.23 -5.73 1.05
C ILE A 68 -9.28 -5.10 0.03
N VAL A 69 -9.51 -3.82 -0.26
CA VAL A 69 -8.54 -2.97 -0.93
C VAL A 69 -7.60 -2.43 0.15
N LEU A 70 -6.34 -2.88 0.11
CA LEU A 70 -5.26 -2.33 0.93
C LEU A 70 -4.59 -1.20 0.14
N ASP A 71 -4.90 0.04 0.50
CA ASP A 71 -4.35 1.22 -0.15
C ASP A 71 -3.03 1.64 0.49
N ALA A 72 -1.96 1.63 -0.31
CA ALA A 72 -0.63 2.08 0.09
C ALA A 72 -0.27 3.43 -0.54
N THR A 73 -1.22 4.09 -1.20
CA THR A 73 -0.94 5.34 -1.91
C THR A 73 -0.82 6.52 -0.96
N VAL A 74 0.06 7.45 -1.33
CA VAL A 74 0.27 8.71 -0.60
C VAL A 74 0.15 9.86 -1.58
N PRO A 75 -0.65 10.90 -1.29
CA PRO A 75 -0.85 12.03 -2.17
C PRO A 75 0.34 12.99 -2.08
N LEU A 76 1.47 12.62 -2.68
CA LEU A 76 2.70 13.42 -2.67
C LEU A 76 2.70 14.48 -3.79
N GLY A 77 3.41 15.58 -3.53
CA GLY A 77 3.58 16.70 -4.46
C GLY A 77 3.97 16.34 -5.89
N PRO A 78 4.83 15.35 -6.17
CA PRO A 78 5.20 14.96 -7.53
C PRO A 78 4.01 14.58 -8.41
N ALA A 79 2.89 14.13 -7.83
CA ALA A 79 1.66 13.86 -8.57
C ALA A 79 1.09 15.09 -9.29
N ILE A 80 1.46 16.30 -8.85
CA ILE A 80 1.05 17.59 -9.40
C ILE A 80 2.25 18.51 -9.73
N GLY A 81 3.45 17.93 -9.92
CA GLY A 81 4.67 18.70 -10.23
C GLY A 81 5.31 19.43 -9.05
N GLY A 82 4.93 19.09 -7.82
CA GLY A 82 5.49 19.61 -6.58
C GLY A 82 6.66 18.79 -6.01
N LYS A 83 7.11 19.16 -4.80
CA LYS A 83 8.21 18.47 -4.09
C LYS A 83 7.73 17.16 -3.44
N PRO A 84 8.58 16.12 -3.33
CA PRO A 84 8.24 14.86 -2.66
C PRO A 84 8.06 15.01 -1.14
N THR A 85 8.50 16.13 -0.55
CA THR A 85 8.27 16.49 0.85
C THR A 85 6.99 17.29 1.09
N THR A 86 6.09 17.35 0.09
CA THR A 86 4.82 18.07 0.18
C THR A 86 3.67 17.07 0.08
N LEU A 87 2.72 17.15 1.03
CA LEU A 87 1.46 16.43 0.95
C LEU A 87 0.44 17.26 0.16
N VAL A 88 -0.26 16.61 -0.76
CA VAL A 88 -1.34 17.18 -1.55
C VAL A 88 -2.65 16.97 -0.81
N GLY A 89 -3.47 18.02 -0.71
CA GLY A 89 -4.79 17.93 -0.12
C GLY A 89 -5.75 17.12 -0.99
N VAL A 90 -6.47 16.18 -0.37
CA VAL A 90 -7.53 15.38 -1.00
C VAL A 90 -8.86 15.77 -0.38
N TRP A 91 -9.89 16.02 -1.19
CA TRP A 91 -11.19 16.50 -0.68
C TRP A 91 -11.84 15.53 0.30
N GLN A 92 -11.72 14.23 0.04
CA GLN A 92 -12.20 13.15 0.90
C GLN A 92 -11.43 13.04 2.22
N GLY A 93 -10.31 13.76 2.36
CA GLY A 93 -9.45 13.80 3.55
C GLY A 93 -8.08 13.16 3.31
N SER A 94 -8.04 12.02 2.62
CA SER A 94 -6.84 11.21 2.38
C SER A 94 -6.96 10.38 1.09
N ALA A 95 -5.86 9.81 0.61
CA ALA A 95 -5.91 8.91 -0.55
C ALA A 95 -6.74 7.65 -0.26
N ALA A 96 -6.66 7.12 0.96
CA ALA A 96 -7.46 5.98 1.39
C ALA A 96 -8.97 6.28 1.45
N GLN A 97 -9.36 7.46 1.93
CA GLN A 97 -10.76 7.90 1.91
C GLN A 97 -11.25 8.17 0.49
N GLN A 98 -10.37 8.64 -0.41
CA GLN A 98 -10.67 8.71 -1.84
C GLN A 98 -10.91 7.31 -2.41
N ALA A 99 -10.07 6.32 -2.07
CA ALA A 99 -10.27 4.94 -2.49
C ALA A 99 -11.62 4.39 -2.00
N GLN A 100 -11.98 4.62 -0.74
CA GLN A 100 -13.27 4.23 -0.19
C GLN A 100 -14.47 4.82 -0.97
N SER A 101 -14.33 6.03 -1.49
CA SER A 101 -15.39 6.66 -2.31
C SER A 101 -15.49 6.11 -3.74
N LEU A 102 -14.48 5.37 -4.21
CA LEU A 102 -14.37 4.89 -5.59
C LEU A 102 -14.62 3.39 -5.74
N VAL A 103 -14.39 2.61 -4.68
CA VAL A 103 -14.64 1.17 -4.70
C VAL A 103 -16.16 0.88 -4.67
N PRO A 104 -16.62 -0.23 -5.27
CA PRO A 104 -18.01 -0.66 -5.20
C PRO A 104 -18.52 -0.82 -3.76
N ALA A 105 -19.85 -0.69 -3.59
CA ALA A 105 -20.49 -1.03 -2.34
C ALA A 105 -20.16 -2.46 -1.92
N GLY A 106 -19.90 -2.67 -0.63
CA GLY A 106 -19.53 -3.99 -0.11
C GLY A 106 -18.02 -4.27 -0.16
N VAL A 107 -17.22 -3.57 -0.97
CA VAL A 107 -15.75 -3.63 -0.90
C VAL A 107 -15.26 -2.86 0.32
N LYS A 108 -14.24 -3.38 1.01
CA LYS A 108 -13.67 -2.77 2.22
C LYS A 108 -12.37 -2.07 1.88
N VAL A 109 -12.07 -1.00 2.60
CA VAL A 109 -10.80 -0.28 2.43
C VAL A 109 -10.05 -0.27 3.74
N VAL A 110 -8.79 -0.69 3.65
CA VAL A 110 -7.79 -0.58 4.70
C VAL A 110 -6.62 0.19 4.11
N SER A 111 -5.95 0.99 4.92
CA SER A 111 -4.78 1.76 4.51
C SER A 111 -3.57 1.31 5.33
N GLY A 112 -2.40 1.25 4.69
CA GLY A 112 -1.17 0.77 5.32
C GLY A 112 0.04 0.85 4.39
N LEU A 113 1.22 0.45 4.87
CA LEU A 113 2.47 0.35 4.10
C LEU A 113 3.08 1.68 3.61
N HIS A 114 2.47 2.82 3.90
CA HIS A 114 2.88 4.14 3.36
C HIS A 114 4.35 4.51 3.65
N THR A 115 4.85 4.12 4.83
CA THR A 115 6.17 4.52 5.33
C THR A 115 7.27 3.51 5.01
N LEU A 116 6.94 2.39 4.35
CA LEU A 116 7.93 1.37 4.03
C LEU A 116 8.79 1.80 2.84
N SER A 117 10.10 1.59 2.97
CA SER A 117 11.04 1.81 1.87
C SER A 117 10.98 0.62 0.93
N ALA A 118 10.59 0.86 -0.33
CA ALA A 118 10.60 -0.17 -1.36
C ALA A 118 11.98 -0.81 -1.53
N ASP A 119 13.05 -0.02 -1.45
CA ASP A 119 14.43 -0.52 -1.56
C ASP A 119 14.77 -1.51 -0.43
N LEU A 120 14.43 -1.18 0.82
CA LEU A 120 14.63 -2.09 1.96
C LEU A 120 13.77 -3.35 1.87
N LEU A 121 12.56 -3.27 1.31
CA LEU A 121 11.72 -4.45 1.07
C LEU A 121 12.29 -5.39 0.01
N THR A 122 13.18 -4.92 -0.87
CA THR A 122 13.85 -5.77 -1.86
C THR A 122 15.17 -6.35 -1.37
N ASP A 123 15.68 -5.88 -0.23
CA ASP A 123 16.87 -6.43 0.44
C ASP A 123 16.43 -7.48 1.47
N LEU A 124 16.37 -8.74 1.05
CA LEU A 124 15.84 -9.84 1.87
C LEU A 124 16.71 -10.18 3.10
N ASP A 125 17.95 -9.71 3.14
CA ASP A 125 18.87 -9.90 4.28
C ASP A 125 18.76 -8.74 5.30
N HIS A 126 17.96 -7.71 5.00
CA HIS A 126 17.80 -6.55 5.86
C HIS A 126 16.69 -6.76 6.90
N ASP A 127 17.02 -6.55 8.18
CA ASP A 127 15.99 -6.47 9.24
C ASP A 127 15.27 -5.12 9.17
N LEU A 128 13.99 -5.14 8.78
CA LEU A 128 13.16 -3.95 8.67
C LEU A 128 13.01 -3.19 10.00
N ALA A 129 13.00 -3.91 11.13
CA ALA A 129 12.87 -3.40 12.50
C ALA A 129 11.97 -2.15 12.66
N GLN A 130 10.79 -2.15 12.03
CA GLN A 130 9.92 -0.98 11.98
C GLN A 130 8.44 -1.33 12.11
N ASP A 131 7.66 -0.30 12.41
CA ASP A 131 6.20 -0.40 12.44
C ASP A 131 5.59 0.09 11.13
N THR A 132 4.48 -0.54 10.73
CA THR A 132 3.55 0.03 9.75
C THR A 132 2.21 0.29 10.41
N LEU A 133 1.65 1.47 10.14
CA LEU A 133 0.39 1.90 10.72
C LEU A 133 -0.76 1.51 9.81
N ILE A 134 -1.74 0.82 10.37
CA ILE A 134 -2.91 0.30 9.66
C ILE A 134 -4.17 1.08 10.07
N CYS A 135 -4.87 1.67 9.09
CA CYS A 135 -6.11 2.42 9.29
C CYS A 135 -7.28 1.75 8.59
N GLY A 136 -8.45 1.74 9.21
CA GLY A 136 -9.64 1.11 8.64
C GLY A 136 -10.83 1.12 9.59
N ASP A 137 -12.04 1.20 9.05
CA ASP A 137 -13.25 1.43 9.84
C ASP A 137 -13.70 0.21 10.65
N ARG A 138 -13.38 -1.01 10.19
CA ARG A 138 -13.75 -2.26 10.86
C ARG A 138 -12.51 -3.00 11.35
N LYS A 139 -12.56 -3.44 12.61
CA LYS A 139 -11.47 -4.22 13.22
C LYS A 139 -11.19 -5.53 12.48
N ALA A 140 -12.23 -6.20 11.99
CA ALA A 140 -12.12 -7.45 11.25
C ALA A 140 -11.32 -7.30 9.94
N ASP A 141 -11.52 -6.20 9.20
CA ASP A 141 -10.83 -5.97 7.93
C ASP A 141 -9.33 -5.68 8.16
N LYS A 142 -9.04 -4.87 9.19
CA LYS A 142 -7.66 -4.61 9.62
C LYS A 142 -6.96 -5.88 10.09
N ALA A 143 -7.65 -6.76 10.81
CA ALA A 143 -7.08 -8.01 11.30
C ALA A 143 -6.58 -8.90 10.15
N VAL A 144 -7.33 -9.01 9.05
CA VAL A 144 -6.91 -9.76 7.85
C VAL A 144 -5.64 -9.18 7.24
N VAL A 145 -5.55 -7.84 7.15
CA VAL A 145 -4.35 -7.16 6.63
C VAL A 145 -3.15 -7.34 7.57
N ILE A 146 -3.37 -7.20 8.88
CA ILE A 146 -2.31 -7.39 9.90
C ILE A 146 -1.78 -8.81 9.85
N GLU A 147 -2.65 -9.82 9.76
CA GLU A 147 -2.26 -11.22 9.61
C GLU A 147 -1.47 -11.44 8.31
N LEU A 148 -1.95 -10.92 7.18
CA LEU A 148 -1.24 -11.01 5.90
C LEU A 148 0.18 -10.43 5.98
N LEU A 149 0.37 -9.32 6.69
CA LEU A 149 1.65 -8.64 6.81
C LEU A 149 2.54 -9.20 7.92
N SER A 150 1.98 -9.98 8.85
CA SER A 150 2.72 -10.57 9.98
C SER A 150 3.79 -11.59 9.58
N VAL A 151 3.73 -12.06 8.34
CA VAL A 151 4.73 -12.97 7.75
C VAL A 151 6.02 -12.24 7.35
N ILE A 152 6.04 -10.91 7.40
CA ILE A 152 7.21 -10.10 7.05
C ILE A 152 8.04 -9.91 8.32
N ASP A 153 9.20 -10.57 8.37
CA ASP A 153 10.12 -10.47 9.50
C ASP A 153 10.57 -9.01 9.72
N GLY A 154 10.63 -8.59 10.98
CA GLY A 154 11.00 -7.22 11.36
C GLY A 154 9.92 -6.17 11.12
N LEU A 155 8.75 -6.52 10.54
CA LEU A 155 7.62 -5.60 10.35
C LEU A 155 6.53 -5.82 11.39
N ARG A 156 6.30 -4.83 12.26
CA ARG A 156 5.18 -4.85 13.21
C ARG A 156 4.02 -3.98 12.72
N CYS A 157 2.86 -4.59 12.54
CA CYS A 157 1.65 -3.84 12.19
C CYS A 157 0.99 -3.24 13.45
N VAL A 158 0.70 -1.95 13.42
CA VAL A 158 0.05 -1.21 14.52
C VAL A 158 -1.29 -0.67 14.03
N ASP A 159 -2.38 -1.01 14.73
CA ASP A 159 -3.69 -0.44 14.46
C ASP A 159 -3.71 1.05 14.86
N ALA A 160 -3.78 1.93 13.87
CA ALA A 160 -3.82 3.38 14.03
C ALA A 160 -5.24 3.96 14.00
N GLY A 161 -6.27 3.11 14.13
CA GLY A 161 -7.66 3.52 14.28
C GLY A 161 -8.47 3.46 12.99
N ARG A 162 -9.43 4.40 12.87
CA ARG A 162 -10.40 4.46 11.77
C ARG A 162 -9.75 4.95 10.47
N LEU A 163 -10.43 4.80 9.34
CA LEU A 163 -9.86 5.17 8.03
C LEU A 163 -9.53 6.66 7.92
N GLU A 164 -10.27 7.52 8.64
CA GLU A 164 -10.01 8.97 8.71
C GLU A 164 -8.60 9.33 9.24
N GLN A 165 -7.97 8.44 10.01
CA GLN A 165 -6.60 8.64 10.52
C GLN A 165 -5.55 8.48 9.42
N SER A 166 -5.91 7.90 8.27
CA SER A 166 -5.01 7.77 7.11
C SER A 166 -4.44 9.11 6.67
N ARG A 167 -5.19 10.21 6.79
CA ARG A 167 -4.70 11.56 6.46
C ARG A 167 -3.45 11.97 7.24
N ILE A 168 -3.29 11.46 8.47
CA ILE A 168 -2.15 11.73 9.33
C ILE A 168 -1.03 10.75 8.99
N VAL A 169 -1.38 9.46 8.85
CA VAL A 169 -0.42 8.39 8.55
C VAL A 169 0.25 8.60 7.19
N GLU A 170 -0.51 8.89 6.14
CA GLU A 170 0.00 9.23 4.81
C GLU A 170 0.98 10.42 4.87
N GLY A 171 0.69 11.40 5.74
CA GLY A 171 1.52 12.57 6.00
C GLY A 171 2.88 12.28 6.64
N LEU A 172 3.09 11.08 7.20
CA LEU A 172 4.41 10.67 7.69
C LEU A 172 5.40 10.44 6.54
N THR A 173 4.92 10.01 5.37
CA THR A 173 5.77 9.73 4.20
C THR A 173 6.57 10.96 3.72
N PRO A 174 5.96 12.14 3.43
CA PRO A 174 6.74 13.31 3.05
C PRO A 174 7.67 13.81 4.17
N LEU A 175 7.31 13.58 5.44
CA LEU A 175 8.18 13.86 6.59
C LEU A 175 9.43 12.97 6.56
N LEU A 176 9.26 11.66 6.41
CA LEU A 176 10.35 10.68 6.32
C LEU A 176 11.23 10.92 5.10
N ILE A 177 10.66 11.25 3.93
CA ILE A 177 11.43 11.66 2.75
C ILE A 177 12.34 12.85 3.09
N GLY A 178 11.82 13.85 3.81
CA GLY A 178 12.63 15.00 4.24
C GLY A 178 13.77 14.60 5.19
N ILE A 179 13.52 13.67 6.11
CA ILE A 179 14.53 13.12 7.03
C ILE A 179 15.60 12.35 6.25
N ASN A 180 15.20 11.52 5.31
CA ASN A 180 16.09 10.71 4.47
C ASN A 180 17.03 11.58 3.64
N ILE A 181 16.50 12.65 3.02
CA ILE A 181 17.32 13.61 2.25
C ILE A 181 18.40 14.26 3.14
N ARG A 182 18.03 14.66 4.36
CA ARG A 182 18.97 15.35 5.28
C ARG A 182 20.03 14.43 5.85
N ASN A 183 19.68 13.17 6.12
CA ASN A 183 20.54 12.24 6.86
C ASN A 183 21.14 11.13 5.98
N LYS A 184 20.79 11.07 4.69
CA LYS A 184 21.20 9.99 3.76
C LYS A 184 20.86 8.60 4.33
N ALA A 185 19.61 8.45 4.78
CA ALA A 185 19.13 7.26 5.49
C ALA A 185 17.85 6.72 4.84
N HIS A 186 17.44 5.54 5.30
CA HIS A 186 16.10 4.97 5.08
C HIS A 186 15.37 4.93 6.43
N ALA A 187 14.79 6.06 6.83
CA ALA A 187 14.09 6.19 8.11
C ALA A 187 12.76 5.44 8.08
N GLY A 188 12.53 4.63 9.11
CA GLY A 188 11.23 4.05 9.47
C GLY A 188 10.63 4.73 10.70
N ILE A 189 9.54 4.15 11.20
CA ILE A 189 8.88 4.56 12.44
C ILE A 189 8.79 3.39 13.41
N HIS A 190 8.81 3.67 14.71
CA HIS A 190 8.59 2.68 15.74
C HIS A 190 7.75 3.30 16.86
N ILE A 191 6.62 2.68 17.17
CA ILE A 191 5.67 3.08 18.20
C ILE A 191 6.05 2.39 19.51
N THR A 192 6.40 3.18 20.51
CA THR A 192 6.84 2.68 21.81
C THR A 192 5.68 2.62 22.81
N GLY A 193 5.77 1.72 23.80
CA GLY A 193 4.79 1.65 24.90
C GLY A 193 3.48 0.94 24.55
N LEU A 194 3.47 0.15 23.47
CA LEU A 194 2.38 -0.77 23.16
C LEU A 194 2.47 -1.99 24.09
N ALA A 195 1.32 -2.41 24.61
CA ALA A 195 1.17 -3.53 25.55
C ALA A 195 1.07 -4.88 24.85
#